data_AF-A0AAD8FMT3-F1
#
_entry.id   AF-A0AAD8FMT3-F1
#
_cell.length_a   1.000
_cell.length_b   1.000
_cell.length_c   1.000
_cell.angle_alpha   90.00
_cell.angle_beta   90.00
_cell.angle_gamma   90.00
#
_symmetry.space_group_name_H-M   'P 1'
#
loop_
_entity.id
_entity.type
_entity.pdbx_description
1 polymer ?
#
loop_
_entity_poly.entity_id
_entity_poly.type
_entity_poly.pdbx_seq_one_letter_code
_entity_poly.pdbx_strand_id
1 'polypeptide(L)'
;ITNQSPLHQITNQSPLHQITNQSPLHQITNQSPLHQITNHSPLHQITNQSPLHQITNQSPLHQITNQSPLYQITNQSPLHQITNKSPLHQITNQSPLHHFTNQLPLHHFTNQLPLHHITNQSPLHHITNQSPLHHFTNQSPLRHITNQSPLRHITNH
;
A
#
# COMPACT_ATOMS: atom_id res chain seq x y z
N ILE A 1 -2.83 12.88 -16.06
CA ILE A 1 -2.25 14.04 -15.36
C ILE A 1 -0.77 13.77 -15.13
N THR A 2 0.11 14.67 -15.54
CA THR A 2 1.54 14.58 -15.22
C THR A 2 1.94 15.85 -14.49
N ASN A 3 2.42 15.71 -13.26
CA ASN A 3 2.96 16.81 -12.47
C ASN A 3 4.50 16.81 -12.54
N GLN A 4 5.07 17.95 -12.90
CA GLN A 4 6.52 18.16 -13.04
C GLN A 4 7.05 19.33 -12.20
N SER A 5 6.19 20.03 -11.47
CA SER A 5 6.57 21.13 -10.59
C SER A 5 6.03 20.87 -9.18
N PRO A 6 6.61 21.47 -8.12
CA PRO A 6 6.04 21.33 -6.79
C PRO A 6 4.59 21.77 -6.79
N LEU A 7 3.69 20.85 -6.44
CA LEU A 7 2.28 21.13 -6.23
C LEU A 7 1.94 20.77 -4.80
N HIS A 8 0.94 21.44 -4.26
CA HIS A 8 0.44 21.02 -2.96
C HIS A 8 -0.42 19.75 -3.12
N GLN A 9 -1.37 19.71 -4.05
CA GLN A 9 -2.34 18.61 -4.15
C GLN A 9 -2.78 18.33 -5.59
N ILE A 10 -3.16 17.09 -5.85
CA ILE A 10 -3.90 16.66 -7.05
C ILE A 10 -5.20 16.02 -6.56
N THR A 11 -6.34 16.52 -7.05
CA THR A 11 -7.66 15.94 -6.78
C THR A 11 -8.30 15.53 -8.09
N ASN A 12 -8.68 14.25 -8.21
CA ASN A 12 -9.34 13.69 -9.39
C ASN A 12 -10.78 13.29 -9.05
N GLN A 13 -11.75 13.89 -9.76
CA GLN A 13 -13.18 13.67 -9.57
C GLN A 13 -13.89 13.11 -10.81
N SER A 14 -13.14 12.84 -11.89
CA SER A 14 -13.65 12.23 -13.12
C SER A 14 -12.78 11.04 -13.54
N PRO A 15 -13.35 10.04 -14.26
CA PRO A 15 -12.58 8.89 -14.70
C PRO A 15 -11.30 9.31 -15.42
N LEU A 16 -10.17 8.77 -14.96
CA LEU A 16 -8.86 9.14 -15.47
C LEU A 16 -8.04 7.88 -15.72
N HIS A 17 -7.22 7.91 -16.77
CA HIS A 17 -6.32 6.81 -17.01
C HIS A 17 -5.14 6.83 -16.03
N GLN A 18 -4.44 7.96 -15.87
CA GLN A 18 -3.19 7.97 -15.12
C GLN A 18 -2.91 9.31 -14.44
N ILE A 19 -2.29 9.23 -13.24
CA ILE A 19 -1.59 10.31 -12.57
C ILE A 19 -0.11 9.93 -12.46
N THR A 20 0.78 10.77 -12.97
CA THR A 20 2.23 10.64 -12.83
C THR A 20 2.77 11.86 -12.09
N ASN A 21 3.51 11.65 -11.01
CA ASN A 21 4.11 12.73 -10.23
C ASN A 21 5.64 12.62 -10.25
N GLN A 22 6.32 13.67 -10.69
CA GLN A 22 7.78 13.75 -10.87
C GLN A 22 8.44 14.84 -10.02
N SER A 23 7.69 15.44 -9.08
CA SER A 23 8.14 16.51 -8.18
C SER A 23 7.54 16.29 -6.79
N PRO A 24 8.08 16.92 -5.72
CA PRO A 24 7.49 16.79 -4.39
C PRO A 24 6.02 17.21 -4.39
N LEU A 25 5.17 16.37 -3.80
CA LEU A 25 3.72 16.55 -3.75
C LEU A 25 3.22 16.21 -2.35
N HIS A 26 2.29 16.99 -1.82
CA HIS A 26 1.72 16.64 -0.52
C HIS A 26 0.67 15.55 -0.68
N GLN A 27 -0.25 15.65 -1.64
CA GLN A 27 -1.40 14.75 -1.66
C GLN A 27 -1.92 14.44 -3.06
N ILE A 28 -2.34 13.19 -3.25
CA ILE A 28 -3.23 12.76 -4.33
C ILE A 28 -4.53 12.25 -3.70
N THR A 29 -5.65 12.83 -4.11
CA THR A 29 -6.99 12.35 -3.75
C THR A 29 -7.73 11.93 -5.01
N ASN A 30 -8.22 10.69 -5.05
CA ASN A 30 -8.97 10.16 -6.17
C ASN A 30 -10.37 9.70 -5.74
N GLN A 31 -11.41 10.27 -6.37
CA GLN A 31 -12.83 10.04 -6.06
C GLN A 31 -13.62 9.48 -7.25
N SER A 32 -12.92 8.97 -8.27
CA SER A 32 -13.51 8.38 -9.47
C SER A 32 -12.62 7.24 -9.98
N PRO A 33 -13.09 6.37 -10.90
CA PRO A 33 -12.25 5.29 -11.42
C PRO A 33 -10.93 5.81 -11.99
N LEU A 34 -9.82 5.26 -11.50
CA LEU A 34 -8.47 5.61 -11.96
C LEU A 34 -7.72 4.34 -12.31
N HIS A 35 -7.04 4.31 -13.45
CA HIS A 35 -6.23 3.13 -13.76
C HIS A 35 -4.92 3.16 -12.96
N GLN A 36 -4.14 4.24 -12.97
CA GLN A 36 -2.81 4.21 -12.38
C GLN A 36 -2.39 5.49 -11.67
N ILE A 37 -1.69 5.33 -10.55
CA ILE A 37 -0.86 6.38 -9.93
C ILE A 37 0.60 5.92 -9.98
N THR A 38 1.48 6.74 -10.54
CA THR A 38 2.93 6.54 -10.51
C THR A 38 3.60 7.74 -9.88
N ASN A 39 4.45 7.51 -8.89
CA ASN A 39 5.13 8.57 -8.16
C ASN A 39 6.65 8.34 -8.10
N HIS A 40 7.41 9.33 -8.58
CA HIS A 40 8.88 9.32 -8.69
C HIS A 40 9.54 10.40 -7.81
N SER A 41 8.81 10.99 -6.87
CA SER A 41 9.30 12.01 -5.95
C SER A 41 8.64 11.89 -4.58
N PRO A 42 9.17 12.52 -3.51
CA PRO A 42 8.53 12.42 -2.20
C PRO A 42 7.05 12.81 -2.25
N LEU A 43 6.20 11.93 -1.73
CA LEU A 43 4.76 12.15 -1.64
C LEU A 43 4.31 11.92 -0.21
N HIS A 44 3.52 12.83 0.35
CA HIS A 44 3.02 12.61 1.70
C HIS A 44 1.86 11.60 1.68
N GLN A 45 0.84 11.77 0.84
CA GLN A 45 -0.36 10.94 0.94
C GLN A 45 -1.02 10.60 -0.39
N ILE A 46 -1.50 9.36 -0.49
CA ILE A 46 -2.48 8.92 -1.49
C ILE A 46 -3.77 8.52 -0.76
N THR A 47 -4.89 9.12 -1.15
CA THR A 47 -6.23 8.70 -0.71
C THR A 47 -7.07 8.32 -1.93
N ASN A 48 -7.58 7.11 -1.93
CA ASN A 48 -8.39 6.59 -3.03
C ASN A 48 -9.75 6.07 -2.54
N GLN A 49 -10.83 6.62 -3.10
CA GLN A 49 -12.23 6.35 -2.73
C GLN A 49 -13.04 5.76 -3.90
N SER A 50 -12.37 5.25 -4.93
CA SER A 50 -13.00 4.63 -6.10
C SER A 50 -12.10 3.52 -6.65
N PRO A 51 -12.57 2.64 -7.55
CA PRO A 51 -11.72 1.58 -8.08
C PRO A 51 -10.42 2.13 -8.65
N LEU A 52 -9.29 1.56 -8.20
CA LEU A 52 -7.96 1.90 -8.68
C LEU A 52 -7.24 0.63 -9.12
N HIS A 53 -6.64 0.63 -10.30
CA HIS A 53 -5.90 -0.56 -10.73
C HIS A 53 -4.54 -0.62 -10.04
N GLN A 54 -3.73 0.44 -10.11
CA GLN A 54 -2.34 0.33 -9.65
C GLN A 54 -1.82 1.60 -8.95
N ILE A 55 -1.06 1.40 -7.88
CA ILE A 55 -0.15 2.40 -7.29
C ILE A 55 1.28 1.90 -7.45
N THR A 56 2.14 2.70 -8.07
CA THR A 56 3.59 2.47 -8.12
C THR A 56 4.31 3.66 -7.52
N ASN A 57 5.17 3.41 -6.53
CA ASN A 57 5.88 4.45 -5.83
C ASN A 57 7.38 4.14 -5.73
N GLN A 58 8.21 5.04 -6.24
CA GLN A 58 9.67 4.91 -6.34
C GLN A 58 10.42 5.94 -5.50
N SER A 59 9.73 6.58 -4.54
CA SER A 59 10.29 7.59 -3.65
C SER A 59 9.62 7.51 -2.28
N PRO A 60 10.14 8.15 -1.22
CA PRO A 60 9.49 8.06 0.09
C PRO A 60 8.02 8.46 0.04
N LEU A 61 7.17 7.62 0.62
CA LEU A 61 5.74 7.87 0.73
C LEU A 61 5.30 7.73 2.18
N HIS A 62 4.59 8.72 2.72
CA HIS A 62 4.15 8.61 4.11
C HIS A 62 2.94 7.67 4.22
N GLN A 63 1.88 7.89 3.42
CA GLN A 63 0.63 7.15 3.62
C GLN A 63 -0.10 6.78 2.34
N ILE A 64 -0.61 5.55 2.30
CA ILE A 64 -1.66 5.11 1.36
C ILE A 64 -2.92 4.78 2.15
N THR A 65 -4.05 5.41 1.79
CA THR A 65 -5.38 5.04 2.27
C THR A 65 -6.26 4.67 1.10
N ASN A 66 -6.82 3.46 1.13
CA ASN A 66 -7.66 2.95 0.07
C ASN A 66 -8.99 2.44 0.64
N GLN A 67 -10.11 2.94 0.09
CA GLN A 67 -11.48 2.66 0.53
C GLN A 67 -12.33 1.99 -0.57
N SER A 68 -11.71 1.56 -1.67
CA SER A 68 -12.36 0.93 -2.82
C SER A 68 -11.43 -0.08 -3.47
N PRO A 69 -11.93 -1.06 -4.25
CA PRO A 69 -11.09 -2.14 -4.77
C PRO A 69 -9.81 -1.63 -5.43
N LEU A 70 -8.69 -2.17 -4.98
CA LEU A 70 -7.36 -1.87 -5.51
C LEU A 70 -6.71 -3.15 -5.99
N TYR A 71 -6.21 -3.16 -7.22
CA TYR A 71 -5.58 -4.37 -7.74
C TYR A 71 -4.15 -4.51 -7.20
N GLN A 72 -3.30 -3.49 -7.33
CA GLN A 72 -1.89 -3.62 -7.00
C GLN A 72 -1.29 -2.38 -6.33
N ILE A 73 -0.46 -2.63 -5.31
CA ILE A 73 0.50 -1.66 -4.77
C ILE A 73 1.91 -2.20 -5.01
N THR A 74 2.78 -1.37 -5.60
CA THR A 74 4.21 -1.63 -5.70
C THR A 74 4.98 -0.44 -5.14
N ASN A 75 5.84 -0.71 -4.16
CA ASN A 75 6.58 0.33 -3.47
C ASN A 75 8.06 -0.05 -3.35
N GLN A 76 8.95 0.84 -3.81
CA GLN A 76 10.40 0.63 -3.90
C GLN A 76 11.19 1.59 -3.00
N SER A 77 10.53 2.31 -2.10
CA SER A 77 11.13 3.32 -1.24
C SER A 77 10.37 3.42 0.08
N PRO A 78 10.99 3.85 1.20
CA PRO A 78 10.37 3.77 2.52
C PRO A 78 8.91 4.23 2.54
N LEU A 79 8.04 3.40 3.11
CA LEU A 79 6.62 3.66 3.25
C LEU A 79 6.22 3.60 4.71
N HIS A 80 5.64 4.67 5.23
CA HIS A 80 5.27 4.66 6.65
C HIS A 80 4.01 3.84 6.89
N GLN A 81 2.94 4.06 6.13
CA GLN A 81 1.66 3.42 6.41
C GLN A 81 0.88 3.04 5.15
N ILE A 82 0.27 1.85 5.18
CA ILE A 82 -0.81 1.45 4.28
C ILE A 82 -2.02 1.11 5.12
N THR A 83 -3.17 1.70 4.78
CA THR A 83 -4.48 1.32 5.32
C THR A 83 -5.42 0.99 4.17
N ASN A 84 -5.84 -0.26 4.10
CA ASN A 84 -6.74 -0.75 3.06
C ASN A 84 -8.06 -1.26 3.67
N LYS A 85 -9.17 -0.66 3.23
CA LYS A 85 -10.53 -0.91 3.74
C LYS A 85 -11.44 -1.52 2.66
N SER A 86 -10.86 -2.24 1.70
CA SER A 86 -11.49 -2.76 0.49
C SER A 86 -10.73 -3.99 -0.01
N PRO A 87 -11.26 -4.83 -0.92
CA PRO A 87 -10.49 -5.93 -1.47
C PRO A 87 -9.19 -5.43 -2.13
N LEU A 88 -8.09 -6.11 -1.86
CA LEU A 88 -6.78 -5.82 -2.44
C LEU A 88 -6.17 -7.10 -2.99
N HIS A 89 -5.75 -7.10 -4.25
CA HIS A 89 -5.20 -8.31 -4.84
C HIS A 89 -3.73 -8.51 -4.43
N GLN A 90 -2.88 -7.50 -4.63
CA GLN A 90 -1.44 -7.66 -4.42
C GLN A 90 -0.77 -6.44 -3.80
N ILE A 91 0.15 -6.70 -2.87
CA ILE A 91 1.15 -5.74 -2.40
C ILE A 91 2.53 -6.34 -2.61
N THR A 92 3.41 -5.55 -3.22
CA THR A 92 4.85 -5.82 -3.25
C THR A 92 5.59 -4.61 -2.69
N ASN A 93 6.28 -4.81 -1.58
CA ASN A 93 7.05 -3.76 -0.92
C ASN A 93 8.54 -4.17 -0.82
N GLN A 94 9.39 -3.40 -1.48
CA GLN A 94 10.83 -3.65 -1.59
C GLN A 94 11.66 -2.70 -0.71
N SER A 95 11.03 -2.09 0.29
CA SER A 95 11.59 -1.06 1.19
C SER A 95 11.05 -1.24 2.61
N PRO A 96 11.58 -0.54 3.63
CA PRO A 96 10.98 -0.59 4.97
C PRO A 96 9.51 -0.16 4.94
N LEU A 97 8.67 -0.88 5.67
CA LEU A 97 7.27 -0.53 5.90
C LEU A 97 6.98 -0.52 7.40
N HIS A 98 6.47 0.59 7.93
CA HIS A 98 6.23 0.68 9.38
C HIS A 98 4.89 0.05 9.76
N HIS A 99 3.81 0.40 9.07
CA HIS A 99 2.46 -0.04 9.43
C HIS A 99 1.67 -0.52 8.22
N PHE A 100 1.15 -1.74 8.32
CA PHE A 100 0.21 -2.30 7.37
C PHE A 100 -1.09 -2.69 8.08
N THR A 101 -2.22 -2.11 7.64
CA THR A 101 -3.54 -2.49 8.13
C THR A 101 -4.45 -2.85 6.96
N ASN A 102 -5.08 -4.02 7.07
CA ASN A 102 -5.99 -4.52 6.05
C ASN A 102 -7.28 -5.07 6.68
N GLN A 103 -8.43 -4.60 6.19
CA GLN A 103 -9.75 -4.95 6.73
C GLN A 103 -10.61 -5.81 5.81
N LEU A 104 -10.21 -6.00 4.55
CA LEU A 104 -10.94 -6.79 3.56
C LEU A 104 -9.97 -7.68 2.75
N PRO A 105 -10.46 -8.74 2.08
CA PRO A 105 -9.61 -9.81 1.58
C PRO A 105 -8.36 -9.33 0.84
N LEU A 106 -7.22 -9.91 1.23
CA LEU A 106 -5.93 -9.67 0.59
C LEU A 106 -5.39 -11.00 0.06
N HIS A 107 -5.09 -11.05 -1.24
CA HIS A 107 -4.60 -12.29 -1.85
C HIS A 107 -3.09 -12.48 -1.63
N HIS A 108 -2.28 -11.48 -1.99
CA HIS A 108 -0.82 -11.59 -1.93
C HIS A 108 -0.20 -10.38 -1.24
N PHE A 109 0.61 -10.64 -0.21
CA PHE A 109 1.47 -9.65 0.43
C PHE A 109 2.92 -10.13 0.39
N THR A 110 3.78 -9.37 -0.28
CA THR A 110 5.24 -9.62 -0.29
C THR A 110 5.98 -8.42 0.25
N ASN A 111 6.88 -8.67 1.19
CA ASN A 111 7.70 -7.64 1.81
C ASN A 111 9.17 -8.10 1.93
N GLN A 112 10.11 -7.30 1.42
CA GLN A 112 11.54 -7.67 1.36
C GLN A 112 12.44 -6.98 2.38
N LEU A 113 11.99 -5.89 3.00
CA LEU A 113 12.76 -5.07 3.94
C LEU A 113 11.95 -4.80 5.21
N PRO A 114 12.59 -4.45 6.35
CA PRO A 114 11.97 -4.54 7.68
C PRO A 114 10.54 -4.04 7.76
N LEU A 115 9.69 -4.85 8.39
CA LEU A 115 8.27 -4.57 8.59
C LEU A 115 7.97 -4.53 10.09
N HIS A 116 7.47 -3.39 10.58
CA HIS A 116 7.25 -3.25 12.02
C HIS A 116 5.91 -3.82 12.47
N HIS A 117 4.80 -3.43 11.85
CA HIS A 117 3.47 -3.85 12.28
C HIS A 117 2.59 -4.27 11.11
N ILE A 118 1.97 -5.43 11.23
CA ILE A 118 0.86 -5.88 10.39
C ILE A 118 -0.35 -6.14 11.27
N THR A 119 -1.50 -5.58 10.87
CA THR A 119 -2.81 -5.94 11.38
C THR A 119 -3.71 -6.34 10.23
N ASN A 120 -4.22 -7.57 10.25
CA ASN A 120 -5.14 -8.08 9.24
C ASN A 120 -6.43 -8.61 9.88
N GLN A 121 -7.58 -8.12 9.42
CA GLN A 121 -8.90 -8.44 9.97
C GLN A 121 -9.78 -9.25 9.00
N SER A 122 -9.22 -9.76 7.91
CA SER A 122 -9.96 -10.39 6.81
C SER A 122 -9.14 -11.47 6.12
N PRO A 123 -9.76 -12.46 5.45
CA PRO A 123 -9.02 -13.57 4.83
C PRO A 123 -7.77 -13.13 4.06
N LEU A 124 -6.65 -13.75 4.41
CA LEU A 124 -5.35 -13.49 3.81
C LEU A 124 -4.79 -14.78 3.24
N HIS A 125 -4.60 -14.81 1.92
CA HIS A 125 -4.21 -16.04 1.24
C HIS A 125 -2.72 -16.31 1.34
N HIS A 126 -1.86 -15.35 0.97
CA HIS A 126 -0.41 -15.53 0.95
C HIS A 126 0.32 -14.32 1.54
N ILE A 127 1.17 -14.57 2.52
CA ILE A 127 2.17 -13.63 3.03
C ILE A 127 3.56 -14.21 2.77
N THR A 128 4.43 -13.41 2.16
CA THR A 128 5.86 -13.66 2.10
C THR A 128 6.60 -12.48 2.70
N ASN A 129 7.42 -12.73 3.71
CA ASN A 129 8.26 -11.71 4.32
C ASN A 129 9.70 -12.20 4.41
N GLN A 130 10.65 -11.45 3.84
CA GLN A 130 12.06 -11.83 3.72
C GLN A 130 12.98 -11.05 4.68
N SER A 131 12.40 -10.27 5.57
CA SER A 131 13.10 -9.37 6.50
C SER A 131 12.50 -9.43 7.90
N PRO A 132 13.14 -8.88 8.95
CA PRO A 132 12.55 -8.89 10.29
C PRO A 132 11.12 -8.36 10.33
N LEU A 133 10.24 -9.09 11.01
CA LEU A 133 8.86 -8.68 11.30
C LEU A 133 8.67 -8.58 12.81
N HIS A 134 8.34 -7.39 13.29
CA HIS A 134 8.23 -7.16 14.74
C HIS A 134 6.89 -7.62 15.30
N HIS A 135 5.78 -7.14 14.74
CA HIS A 135 4.43 -7.46 15.22
C HIS A 135 3.53 -7.89 14.06
N PHE A 136 2.93 -9.07 14.20
CA PHE A 136 1.92 -9.59 13.30
C PHE A 136 0.66 -9.93 14.08
N THR A 137 -0.45 -9.27 13.75
CA THR A 137 -1.78 -9.57 14.29
C THR A 137 -2.70 -9.96 13.14
N ASN A 138 -3.31 -11.14 13.25
CA ASN A 138 -4.29 -11.62 12.30
C ASN A 138 -5.55 -12.11 13.04
N GLN A 139 -6.73 -11.69 12.56
CA GLN A 139 -8.02 -11.99 13.20
C GLN A 139 -8.95 -12.78 12.27
N SER A 140 -8.38 -13.54 11.32
CA SER A 140 -9.14 -14.13 10.22
C SER A 140 -8.41 -15.32 9.59
N PRO A 141 -9.05 -16.12 8.73
CA PRO A 141 -8.37 -17.25 8.10
C PRO A 141 -7.11 -16.83 7.32
N LEU A 142 -6.01 -17.51 7.60
CA LEU A 142 -4.71 -17.31 6.98
C LEU A 142 -4.25 -18.63 6.37
N ARG A 143 -4.08 -18.66 5.04
CA ARG A 143 -3.78 -19.93 4.32
C ARG A 143 -2.29 -20.24 4.30
N HIS A 144 -1.46 -19.28 3.89
CA HIS A 144 -0.03 -19.48 3.75
C HIS A 144 0.77 -18.27 4.27
N ILE A 145 1.71 -18.54 5.17
CA ILE A 145 2.74 -17.58 5.59
C ILE A 145 4.10 -18.19 5.31
N THR A 146 4.95 -17.43 4.66
CA THR A 146 6.40 -17.67 4.62
C THR A 146 7.09 -16.47 5.23
N ASN A 147 7.85 -16.70 6.29
CA ASN A 147 8.68 -15.67 6.90
C ASN A 147 10.11 -16.20 7.06
N GLN A 148 11.06 -15.60 6.34
CA GLN A 148 12.45 -16.07 6.26
C GLN A 148 13.40 -15.34 7.23
N SER A 149 12.85 -14.64 8.22
CA SER A 149 13.59 -13.75 9.12
C SER A 149 13.03 -13.79 10.53
N PRO A 150 13.70 -13.20 11.54
CA PRO A 150 13.18 -13.16 12.89
C PRO A 150 11.77 -12.55 12.95
N LEU A 151 10.88 -13.24 13.66
CA LEU A 151 9.53 -12.80 13.98
C LEU A 151 9.42 -12.65 15.48
N ARG A 152 9.18 -11.42 15.97
CA ARG A 152 9.20 -11.15 17.42
C ARG A 152 7.87 -11.45 18.11
N HIS A 153 6.76 -11.04 17.51
CA HIS A 153 5.44 -11.20 18.13
C HIS A 153 4.37 -11.56 17.09
N ILE A 154 3.62 -12.62 17.37
CA ILE A 154 2.49 -13.09 16.55
C ILE A 154 1.26 -13.24 17.43
N THR A 155 0.17 -12.64 17.01
CA THR A 155 -1.18 -12.94 17.49
C THR A 155 -2.02 -13.41 16.32
N ASN A 156 -2.55 -14.62 16.41
CA ASN A 156 -3.48 -15.18 15.42
C ASN A 156 -4.73 -15.66 16.16
N HIS A 157 -5.90 -15.11 15.82
CA HIS A 157 -7.20 -15.51 16.38
C HIS A 157 -7.97 -16.42 15.44
#